data_AF-A0A7X3FJU8-F1
#
_entry.id   AF-A0A7X3FJU8-F1
#
_cell.length_a   1.000
_cell.length_b   1.000
_cell.length_c   1.000
_cell.angle_alpha   90.00
_cell.angle_beta   90.00
_cell.angle_gamma   90.00
#
_symmetry.space_group_name_H-M   'P 1'
#
loop_
_entity.id
_entity.type
_entity.pdbx_description
1 polymer ?
#
loop_
_entity_poly.entity_id
_entity_poly.type
_entity_poly.pdbx_seq_one_letter_code
_entity_poly.pdbx_strand_id
1 'polypeptide(L)'
;MKMKFREQPVTVSWRYFAIYLIISLAVEGTAFSVSRLPSIDEGAAMVTFICFLPLSALLALFALFIGIMISLQNRRYSQSLLVVLAVAGSYIGIFAIFAF
;
A
#
# COMPACT_ATOMS: atom_id res chain seq x y z
N MET A 1 17.49 -40.35 -10.44
CA MET A 1 17.95 -39.25 -9.56
C MET A 1 16.81 -38.24 -9.45
N LYS A 2 15.99 -38.28 -8.39
CA LYS A 2 14.83 -37.40 -8.23
C LYS A 2 15.30 -36.04 -7.70
N MET A 3 15.29 -35.02 -8.54
CA MET A 3 15.51 -33.63 -8.11
C MET A 3 14.33 -33.21 -7.23
N LYS A 4 14.49 -33.30 -5.91
CA LYS A 4 13.65 -32.58 -4.95
C LYS A 4 13.99 -31.10 -5.12
N PHE A 5 13.22 -30.38 -5.94
CA PHE A 5 13.11 -28.94 -5.78
C PHE A 5 12.65 -28.70 -4.35
N ARG A 6 13.59 -28.33 -3.47
CA ARG A 6 13.25 -27.74 -2.18
C ARG A 6 12.49 -26.47 -2.53
N GLU A 7 11.17 -26.52 -2.42
CA GLU A 7 10.35 -25.35 -2.20
C GLU A 7 10.85 -24.72 -0.90
N GLN A 8 11.91 -23.92 -0.98
CA GLN A 8 12.27 -23.04 0.13
C GLN A 8 11.08 -22.12 0.29
N PRO A 9 10.36 -22.17 1.43
CA PRO A 9 9.28 -21.23 1.64
C PRO A 9 9.92 -19.85 1.58
N VAL A 10 9.51 -19.04 0.61
CA VAL A 10 9.89 -17.63 0.57
C VAL A 10 9.32 -17.04 1.85
N THR A 11 10.16 -16.88 2.87
CA THR A 11 9.80 -16.28 4.14
C THR A 11 9.67 -14.79 3.89
N VAL A 12 8.47 -14.37 3.50
CA VAL A 12 8.17 -12.97 3.27
C VAL A 12 8.14 -12.28 4.64
N SER A 13 9.03 -11.32 4.86
CA SER A 13 9.10 -10.60 6.13
C SER A 13 8.02 -9.53 6.22
N TRP A 14 7.50 -9.28 7.42
CA TRP A 14 6.57 -8.17 7.71
C TRP A 14 7.16 -6.79 7.35
N ARG A 15 8.49 -6.70 7.24
CA ARG A 15 9.19 -5.52 6.74
C ARG A 15 8.72 -5.11 5.35
N TYR A 16 8.49 -6.06 4.45
CA TYR A 16 8.03 -5.74 3.09
C TYR A 16 6.63 -5.14 3.10
N PHE A 17 5.70 -5.72 3.89
CA PHE A 17 4.38 -5.12 4.10
C PHE A 17 4.48 -3.66 4.56
N ALA A 18 5.28 -3.38 5.59
CA ALA A 18 5.44 -2.04 6.12
C ALA A 18 6.05 -1.07 5.11
N ILE A 19 7.09 -1.50 4.36
CA ILE A 19 7.73 -0.66 3.34
C ILE A 19 6.75 -0.30 2.23
N TYR A 20 6.03 -1.27 1.67
CA TYR A 20 5.05 -1.00 0.61
C TYR A 20 3.92 -0.10 1.09
N LEU A 21 3.44 -0.30 2.32
CA LEU A 21 2.41 0.54 2.92
C LEU A 21 2.91 1.98 3.11
N ILE A 22 4.11 2.19 3.67
CA ILE A 22 4.68 3.53 3.87
C ILE A 22 4.87 4.26 2.53
N ILE A 23 5.38 3.56 1.51
CA ILE A 23 5.60 4.17 0.18
C ILE A 23 4.26 4.55 -0.44
N SER A 24 3.25 3.67 -0.39
CA SER A 24 1.89 3.97 -0.87
C SER A 24 1.33 5.23 -0.21
N LEU A 25 1.38 5.30 1.12
CA LEU A 25 0.92 6.45 1.90
C LEU A 25 1.69 7.74 1.56
N ALA A 26 3.00 7.66 1.36
CA ALA A 26 3.81 8.81 0.96
C ALA A 26 3.47 9.31 -0.45
N VAL A 27 3.28 8.42 -1.41
CA VAL A 27 2.86 8.74 -2.78
C VAL A 27 1.51 9.46 -2.77
N GLU A 28 0.58 8.96 -1.99
CA GLU A 28 -0.76 9.54 -1.87
C GLU A 28 -0.74 10.90 -1.17
N GLY A 29 -0.05 11.01 -0.03
CA GLY A 29 0.12 12.29 0.66
C GLY A 29 0.79 13.34 -0.22
N THR A 30 1.74 12.93 -1.07
CA THR A 30 2.35 13.82 -2.06
C THR A 30 1.35 14.24 -3.13
N ALA A 31 0.53 13.32 -3.66
CA ALA A 31 -0.49 13.63 -4.66
C ALA A 31 -1.50 14.68 -4.13
N PHE A 32 -2.00 14.49 -2.91
CA PHE A 32 -2.89 15.43 -2.24
C PHE A 32 -2.24 16.78 -1.91
N SER A 33 -0.99 16.77 -1.47
CA SER A 33 -0.26 18.01 -1.17
C SER A 33 0.01 18.83 -2.43
N VAL A 34 0.40 18.17 -3.52
CA VAL A 34 0.69 18.84 -4.80
C VAL A 34 -0.57 19.40 -5.44
N SER A 35 -1.69 18.67 -5.39
CA SER A 35 -2.96 19.16 -5.96
C SER A 35 -3.56 20.37 -5.21
N ARG A 36 -3.13 20.61 -3.97
CA ARG A 36 -3.58 21.74 -3.12
C ARG A 36 -2.65 22.95 -3.17
N LEU A 37 -1.55 22.89 -3.94
CA LEU A 37 -0.65 24.04 -4.09
C LEU A 37 -1.36 25.17 -4.86
N PRO A 38 -1.43 26.40 -4.30
CA PRO A 38 -2.14 27.52 -4.93
C PRO A 38 -1.47 28.04 -6.20
N SER A 39 -0.24 27.61 -6.48
CA SER A 39 0.55 28.02 -7.65
C SER A 39 0.44 27.07 -8.84
N ILE A 40 -0.28 25.96 -8.72
CA ILE A 40 -0.41 24.97 -9.79
C ILE A 40 -1.69 25.22 -10.58
N ASP A 41 -1.55 25.16 -11.90
CA ASP A 41 -2.67 25.20 -12.85
C ASP A 41 -3.58 23.97 -12.62
N GLU A 42 -4.91 24.16 -12.62
CA GLU A 42 -5.88 23.11 -12.27
C GLU A 42 -5.72 21.85 -13.12
N GLY A 43 -5.37 22.03 -14.40
CA GLY A 43 -5.08 20.92 -15.32
C GLY A 43 -3.85 20.10 -14.90
N ALA A 44 -2.79 20.76 -14.41
CA ALA A 44 -1.58 20.08 -13.94
C ALA A 44 -1.82 19.36 -12.60
N ALA A 45 -2.63 19.94 -11.70
CA ALA A 45 -3.07 19.26 -10.48
C ALA A 45 -3.86 17.98 -10.81
N MET A 46 -4.80 18.07 -11.76
CA MET A 46 -5.63 16.93 -12.17
C MET A 46 -4.80 15.79 -12.79
N VAL A 47 -3.85 16.12 -13.67
CA VAL A 47 -2.94 15.12 -14.27
C VAL A 47 -2.10 14.44 -13.19
N THR A 48 -1.56 15.22 -12.24
CA THR A 48 -0.80 14.67 -11.11
C THR A 48 -1.67 13.73 -10.27
N PHE A 49 -2.92 14.11 -9.99
CA PHE A 49 -3.84 13.26 -9.26
C PHE A 49 -4.09 11.93 -9.96
N ILE A 50 -4.39 11.98 -11.26
CA ILE A 50 -4.68 10.79 -12.08
C ILE A 50 -3.45 9.88 -12.22
N CYS A 51 -2.23 10.43 -12.25
CA CYS A 51 -1.02 9.61 -12.35
C CYS A 51 -0.62 8.98 -11.01
N PHE A 52 -0.72 9.72 -9.91
CA PHE A 52 -0.17 9.29 -8.62
C PHE A 52 -1.16 8.46 -7.78
N LEU A 53 -2.48 8.70 -7.87
CA LEU A 53 -3.47 7.90 -7.11
C LEU A 53 -3.45 6.41 -7.49
N PRO A 54 -3.51 6.04 -8.78
CA PRO A 54 -3.50 4.63 -9.18
C PRO A 54 -2.19 3.95 -8.79
N LEU A 55 -1.07 4.68 -8.84
CA LEU A 55 0.23 4.17 -8.40
C LEU A 55 0.23 3.85 -6.89
N SER A 56 -0.31 4.75 -6.06
CA SER A 56 -0.48 4.50 -4.62
C SER A 56 -1.37 3.28 -4.38
N ALA A 57 -2.53 3.21 -5.04
CA ALA A 57 -3.46 2.10 -4.88
C ALA A 57 -2.84 0.75 -5.27
N LEU A 58 -2.03 0.72 -6.33
CA LEU A 58 -1.31 -0.47 -6.76
C LEU A 58 -0.28 -0.93 -5.72
N LEU A 59 0.46 0.01 -5.13
CA LEU A 59 1.40 -0.27 -4.02
C LEU A 59 0.67 -0.80 -2.77
N ALA A 60 -0.50 -0.25 -2.45
CA ALA A 60 -1.32 -0.72 -1.34
C ALA A 60 -1.85 -2.14 -1.56
N LEU A 61 -2.25 -2.47 -2.79
CA LEU A 61 -2.64 -3.84 -3.15
C LEU A 61 -1.47 -4.82 -2.99
N PHE A 62 -0.26 -4.43 -3.38
CA PHE A 62 0.93 -5.25 -3.12
C PHE A 62 1.21 -5.41 -1.62
N ALA A 63 1.08 -4.35 -0.82
CA ALA A 63 1.20 -4.44 0.63
C ALA A 63 0.17 -5.42 1.21
N LEU A 64 -1.10 -5.29 0.82
CA LEU A 64 -2.19 -6.14 1.27
C LEU A 64 -1.95 -7.60 0.89
N PHE A 65 -1.55 -7.86 -0.35
CA PHE A 65 -1.21 -9.20 -0.83
C PHE A 65 -0.09 -9.83 0.01
N ILE A 66 0.99 -9.08 0.26
CA ILE A 66 2.11 -9.52 1.09
C ILE A 66 1.65 -9.81 2.53
N GLY A 67 0.88 -8.91 3.15
CA GLY A 67 0.42 -9.09 4.53
C GLY A 67 -0.54 -10.28 4.68
N ILE A 68 -1.40 -10.53 3.70
CA ILE A 68 -2.27 -11.72 3.65
C ILE A 68 -1.41 -12.99 3.49
N MET A 69 -0.46 -13.00 2.56
CA MET A 69 0.44 -14.15 2.36
C MET A 69 1.17 -14.52 3.64
N ILE A 70 1.72 -13.54 4.36
CA ILE A 70 2.43 -13.80 5.62
C ILE A 70 1.47 -14.33 6.69
N SER A 71 0.25 -13.79 6.76
CA SER A 71 -0.78 -14.25 7.70
C SER A 71 -1.19 -15.70 7.43
N LEU A 72 -1.31 -16.07 6.15
CA LEU A 72 -1.59 -17.44 5.72
C LEU A 72 -0.43 -18.39 6.03
N GLN A 73 0.82 -17.98 5.75
CA GLN A 73 2.02 -18.74 6.08
C GLN A 73 2.11 -19.04 7.58
N ASN A 74 1.74 -18.07 8.42
CA ASN A 74 1.75 -18.21 9.88
C ASN A 74 0.49 -18.89 10.45
N ARG A 75 -0.48 -19.29 9.62
CA ARG A 75 -1.80 -19.83 10.01
C ARG A 75 -2.57 -18.94 10.99
N ARG A 76 -2.36 -17.62 10.93
CA ARG A 76 -2.98 -16.62 11.82
C ARG A 76 -3.98 -15.78 11.04
N TYR A 77 -5.17 -16.34 10.82
CA TYR A 77 -6.24 -15.67 10.06
C TYR A 77 -6.66 -14.32 10.66
N SER A 78 -6.64 -14.17 11.99
CA SER A 78 -6.93 -12.90 12.65
C SER A 78 -5.93 -11.79 12.26
N GLN A 79 -4.68 -12.12 11.96
CA GLN A 79 -3.69 -11.15 11.49
C GLN A 79 -4.01 -10.64 10.07
N SER A 80 -4.58 -11.49 9.21
CA SER A 80 -5.02 -11.09 7.87
C SER A 80 -6.08 -10.00 7.95
N LEU A 81 -7.05 -10.17 8.85
CA LEU A 81 -8.12 -9.19 9.06
C LEU A 81 -7.55 -7.86 9.59
N LEU A 82 -6.59 -7.91 10.51
CA LEU A 82 -5.89 -6.71 10.99
C LEU A 82 -5.08 -6.01 9.89
N VAL A 83 -4.46 -6.75 8.97
CA VAL A 83 -3.76 -6.17 7.81
C VAL A 83 -4.73 -5.42 6.92
N VAL A 84 -5.85 -6.03 6.57
CA VAL A 84 -6.88 -5.40 5.73
C VAL A 84 -7.40 -4.12 6.39
N LEU A 85 -7.70 -4.19 7.70
CA LEU A 85 -8.12 -3.02 8.49
C LEU A 85 -7.04 -1.93 8.55
N ALA A 86 -5.77 -2.31 8.69
CA ALA A 86 -4.66 -1.35 8.73
C ALA A 86 -4.50 -0.62 7.40
N VAL A 87 -4.55 -1.35 6.27
CA VAL A 87 -4.47 -0.75 4.93
C VAL A 87 -5.66 0.18 4.69
N ALA A 88 -6.89 -0.31 4.88
CA ALA A 88 -8.09 0.51 4.72
C ALA A 88 -8.10 1.73 5.66
N GLY A 89 -7.75 1.52 6.93
CA GLY A 89 -7.67 2.57 7.94
C GLY A 89 -6.63 3.64 7.62
N SER A 90 -5.48 3.25 7.05
CA SER A 90 -4.46 4.20 6.63
C SER A 90 -4.90 5.10 5.48
N TYR A 91 -5.66 4.57 4.51
CA TYR A 91 -6.27 5.34 3.43
C TYR A 91 -7.32 6.32 3.96
N ILE A 92 -8.21 5.84 4.84
CA ILE A 92 -9.21 6.70 5.49
C ILE A 92 -8.51 7.81 6.28
N GLY A 93 -7.40 7.51 6.97
CA GLY A 93 -6.62 8.48 7.71
C GLY A 93 -6.01 9.57 6.83
N ILE A 94 -5.34 9.19 5.74
CA ILE A 94 -4.82 10.16 4.76
C ILE A 94 -5.96 11.00 4.19
N PHE A 95 -7.03 10.35 3.73
CA PHE A 95 -8.18 11.06 3.18
C PHE A 95 -8.77 12.03 4.21
N ALA A 96 -8.90 11.66 5.48
CA ALA A 96 -9.37 12.55 6.53
C ALA A 96 -8.45 13.76 6.75
N ILE A 97 -7.12 13.57 6.69
CA ILE A 97 -6.16 14.67 6.83
C ILE A 97 -6.24 15.65 5.65
N PHE A 98 -6.47 15.13 4.44
CA PHE A 98 -6.46 15.90 3.20
C PHE A 98 -7.85 16.15 2.58
N ALA A 99 -8.94 15.82 3.27
CA ALA A 99 -10.31 16.17 2.85
C ALA A 99 -10.82 17.40 3.60
N PHE A 100 -10.34 17.61 4.83
CA PHE A 100 -10.49 18.87 5.58
C PHE A 100 -9.36 19.85 5.24
#